data_AF-A0A5K0WRL4-F1
#
_entry.id   AF-A0A5K0WRL4-F1
#
_cell.length_a   1.000
_cell.length_b   1.000
_cell.length_c   1.000
_cell.angle_alpha   90.00
_cell.angle_beta   90.00
_cell.angle_gamma   90.00
#
_symmetry.space_group_name_H-M   'P 1'
#
loop_
_entity.id
_entity.type
_entity.pdbx_description
1 polymer ?
#
loop_
_entity_poly.entity_id
_entity_poly.type
_entity_poly.pdbx_seq_one_letter_code
_entity_poly.pdbx_strand_id
1 'polypeptide(L)'
;EETVVTLIRLGAAPGALEDPTAKFPQGQTAADLASSRGHKGIAGYLAEADLTSHLSSISLRENLMDNVSATLAVQKAFETVEKQRLLHPLDGDMKDELSLKESLAAVRKSAQAAARIQAAFRVHSFRQRHLAESSSGSLDNPRDIHNLVNAKMSLRKGQSSSTFDVAAVKIQQKYRGWKARKDFVKIRERIVKIQ
;
A
#
# COMPACT_ATOMS: atom_id res chain seq x y z
N GLU A 1 6.55 -39.02 -6.93
CA GLU A 1 6.92 -37.60 -6.80
C GLU A 1 7.62 -37.09 -8.05
N GLU A 2 8.67 -37.77 -8.54
CA GLU A 2 9.43 -37.37 -9.74
C GLU A 2 8.57 -37.15 -11.00
N THR A 3 7.58 -38.00 -11.25
CA THR A 3 6.67 -37.88 -12.39
C THR A 3 5.89 -36.57 -12.39
N VAL A 4 5.38 -36.16 -11.22
CA VAL A 4 4.65 -34.89 -11.04
C VAL A 4 5.56 -33.71 -11.33
N VAL A 5 6.80 -33.75 -10.83
CA VAL A 5 7.80 -32.71 -11.08
C VAL A 5 8.15 -32.62 -12.57
N THR A 6 8.33 -33.76 -13.25
CA THR A 6 8.61 -33.76 -14.70
C THR A 6 7.46 -33.19 -15.52
N LEU A 7 6.21 -33.47 -15.16
CA LEU A 7 5.03 -32.94 -15.85
C LEU A 7 4.91 -31.43 -15.68
N ILE A 8 5.14 -30.91 -14.47
CA ILE A 8 5.16 -29.46 -14.22
C ILE A 8 6.28 -28.78 -15.03
N ARG A 9 7.47 -29.39 -15.10
CA ARG A 9 8.58 -28.88 -15.94
C ARG A 9 8.27 -28.89 -17.43
N LEU A 10 7.45 -29.84 -17.89
CA LEU A 10 6.96 -29.91 -19.27
C LEU A 10 5.78 -28.94 -19.54
N GLY A 11 5.39 -28.12 -18.55
CA GLY A 11 4.37 -27.08 -18.71
C GLY A 11 2.95 -27.54 -18.39
N ALA A 12 2.76 -28.64 -17.66
CA ALA A 12 1.44 -29.01 -17.16
C ALA A 12 0.90 -27.91 -16.22
N ALA A 13 -0.38 -27.57 -16.36
CA ALA A 13 -1.02 -26.56 -15.53
C ALA A 13 -1.49 -27.16 -14.19
N PRO A 14 -0.85 -26.84 -13.05
CA PRO A 14 -1.20 -27.42 -11.75
C PRO A 14 -2.58 -27.00 -11.22
N GLY A 15 -3.07 -25.80 -11.61
CA GLY A 15 -4.39 -25.28 -11.26
C GLY A 15 -5.53 -25.74 -12.17
N ALA A 16 -5.27 -26.66 -13.11
CA ALA A 16 -6.34 -27.24 -13.92
C ALA A 16 -7.31 -28.03 -13.03
N LEU A 17 -8.61 -27.82 -13.26
CA LEU A 17 -9.67 -28.52 -12.55
C LEU A 17 -10.01 -29.83 -13.27
N GLU A 18 -10.18 -30.90 -12.50
CA GLU A 18 -10.73 -32.16 -12.98
C GLU A 18 -12.21 -32.02 -13.37
N ASP A 19 -12.70 -32.94 -14.21
CA ASP A 19 -14.09 -32.99 -14.62
C ASP A 19 -15.06 -33.02 -13.42
N PRO A 20 -16.11 -32.17 -13.42
CA PRO A 20 -17.09 -32.13 -12.35
C PRO A 20 -17.73 -33.49 -12.10
N THR A 21 -17.67 -33.96 -10.86
CA THR A 21 -18.30 -35.22 -10.43
C THR A 21 -19.47 -34.92 -9.48
N ALA A 22 -20.44 -35.82 -9.33
CA ALA A 22 -21.57 -35.65 -8.41
C ALA A 22 -21.17 -35.30 -6.95
N LYS A 23 -19.96 -35.69 -6.52
CA LYS A 23 -19.39 -35.33 -5.20
C LYS A 23 -18.70 -33.97 -5.18
N PHE A 24 -18.19 -33.50 -6.32
CA PHE A 24 -17.43 -32.26 -6.48
C PHE A 24 -17.92 -31.53 -7.74
N PRO A 25 -19.04 -30.78 -7.65
CA PRO A 25 -19.66 -30.15 -8.81
C PRO A 25 -18.84 -29.01 -9.42
N GLN A 26 -17.79 -28.56 -8.74
CA GLN A 26 -16.86 -27.53 -9.21
C GLN A 26 -15.53 -28.11 -9.71
N GLY A 27 -15.40 -29.44 -9.77
CA GLY A 27 -14.12 -30.11 -10.03
C GLY A 27 -13.19 -30.04 -8.82
N GLN A 28 -12.03 -30.71 -8.91
CA GLN A 28 -10.98 -30.67 -7.89
C GLN A 28 -9.66 -30.30 -8.55
N THR A 29 -8.80 -29.61 -7.80
CA THR A 29 -7.42 -29.37 -8.26
C THR A 29 -6.57 -30.63 -8.08
N ALA A 30 -5.46 -30.72 -8.81
CA ALA A 30 -4.49 -31.79 -8.64
C ALA A 30 -3.93 -31.84 -7.20
N ALA A 31 -3.84 -30.70 -6.52
CA ALA A 31 -3.43 -30.60 -5.12
C ALA A 31 -4.49 -31.20 -4.17
N ASP A 32 -5.77 -30.90 -4.38
CA ASP A 32 -6.87 -31.46 -3.58
C ASP A 32 -6.97 -32.98 -3.71
N LEU A 33 -6.80 -33.48 -4.94
CA LEU A 33 -6.75 -34.92 -5.20
C LEU A 33 -5.59 -35.59 -4.49
N ALA A 34 -4.37 -35.02 -4.58
CA ALA A 34 -3.20 -35.55 -3.88
C ALA A 34 -3.39 -35.54 -2.36
N SER A 35 -3.98 -34.47 -1.82
CA SER A 35 -4.28 -34.33 -0.39
C SER A 35 -5.30 -35.37 0.08
N SER A 36 -6.38 -35.57 -0.68
CA SER A 36 -7.43 -36.55 -0.37
C SER A 36 -6.92 -38.00 -0.34
N ARG A 37 -5.86 -38.29 -1.10
CA ARG A 37 -5.18 -39.60 -1.13
C ARG A 37 -4.05 -39.74 -0.13
N GLY A 38 -3.82 -38.73 0.71
CA GLY A 38 -2.80 -38.75 1.77
C GLY A 38 -1.41 -38.27 1.34
N HIS A 39 -1.22 -37.84 0.09
CA HIS A 39 0.05 -37.34 -0.43
C HIS A 39 0.24 -35.85 -0.16
N LYS A 40 0.40 -35.49 1.12
CA LYS A 40 0.47 -34.09 1.58
C LYS A 40 1.65 -33.31 0.99
N GLY A 41 2.82 -33.95 0.81
CA GLY A 41 3.99 -33.31 0.21
C GLY A 41 3.77 -32.95 -1.26
N ILE A 42 3.21 -33.87 -2.04
CA ILE A 42 2.84 -33.64 -3.44
C ILE A 42 1.75 -32.56 -3.54
N ALA A 43 0.76 -32.60 -2.65
CA ALA A 43 -0.30 -31.59 -2.61
C ALA A 43 0.27 -30.19 -2.35
N GLY A 44 1.18 -30.05 -1.39
CA GLY A 44 1.86 -28.79 -1.10
C GLY A 44 2.65 -28.28 -2.29
N TYR A 45 3.44 -29.16 -2.92
CA TYR A 45 4.22 -28.81 -4.11
C TYR A 45 3.34 -28.35 -5.29
N LEU A 46 2.23 -29.04 -5.54
CA LEU A 46 1.27 -28.68 -6.60
C LEU A 46 0.58 -27.33 -6.32
N ALA A 47 0.18 -27.08 -5.08
CA ALA A 47 -0.41 -25.80 -4.67
C ALA A 47 0.60 -24.64 -4.79
N GLU A 48 1.87 -24.86 -4.43
CA GLU A 48 2.93 -23.88 -4.59
C GLU A 48 3.21 -23.58 -6.07
N ALA A 49 3.28 -24.62 -6.91
CA ALA A 49 3.47 -24.47 -8.34
C ALA A 49 2.32 -23.68 -8.99
N ASP A 50 1.09 -23.90 -8.55
CA ASP A 50 -0.08 -23.15 -9.02
C ASP A 50 -0.04 -21.67 -8.60
N LEU A 51 0.26 -21.39 -7.34
CA LEU A 51 0.43 -20.02 -6.85
C LEU A 51 1.55 -19.29 -7.58
N THR A 52 2.68 -19.95 -7.81
CA THR A 52 3.82 -19.38 -8.53
C THR A 52 3.45 -19.06 -9.97
N SER A 53 2.72 -19.96 -10.66
CA SER A 53 2.19 -19.73 -12.01
C SER A 53 1.22 -18.54 -12.04
N HIS A 54 0.26 -18.49 -11.10
CA HIS A 54 -0.69 -17.39 -10.98
C HIS A 54 -0.01 -16.05 -10.69
N LEU A 55 0.96 -16.00 -9.78
CA LEU A 55 1.74 -14.80 -9.50
C LEU A 55 2.56 -14.35 -10.71
N SER A 56 3.14 -15.27 -11.48
CA SER A 56 3.85 -14.94 -12.71
C SER A 56 2.92 -14.32 -13.76
N SER A 57 1.68 -14.81 -13.88
CA SER A 57 0.66 -14.27 -14.77
C SER A 57 0.17 -12.88 -14.33
N ILE A 58 -0.01 -12.67 -13.03
CA ILE A 58 -0.39 -11.36 -12.46
C ILE A 58 0.75 -10.36 -12.62
N SER A 59 1.99 -10.75 -12.30
CA SER A 59 3.17 -9.92 -12.47
C SER A 59 3.41 -9.58 -13.94
N LEU A 60 3.24 -10.52 -14.87
CA LEU A 60 3.31 -10.24 -16.31
C LEU A 60 2.19 -9.27 -16.76
N ARG A 61 0.99 -9.39 -16.21
CA ARG A 61 -0.13 -8.47 -16.51
C ARG A 61 0.12 -7.07 -15.96
N GLU A 62 0.64 -6.96 -14.75
CA GLU A 62 1.05 -5.71 -14.09
C GLU A 62 2.23 -5.09 -14.86
N ASN A 63 3.21 -5.89 -15.23
CA ASN A 63 4.32 -5.50 -16.10
C ASN A 63 3.84 -5.08 -17.51
N LEU A 64 2.84 -5.71 -18.12
CA LEU A 64 2.29 -5.25 -19.40
C LEU A 64 1.54 -3.91 -19.27
N MET A 65 1.00 -3.62 -18.09
CA MET A 65 0.28 -2.38 -17.79
C MET A 65 1.23 -1.24 -17.34
N ASP A 66 2.39 -1.57 -16.74
CA ASP A 66 3.34 -0.61 -16.16
C ASP A 66 4.75 -0.56 -16.85
N ASN A 67 5.15 -1.53 -17.69
CA ASN A 67 6.57 -1.71 -18.11
C ASN A 67 6.99 -1.29 -19.53
N VAL A 68 6.13 -0.88 -20.46
CA VAL A 68 6.67 -0.50 -21.79
C VAL A 68 7.54 0.77 -21.71
N SER A 69 7.39 1.62 -20.68
CA SER A 69 8.11 2.90 -20.60
C SER A 69 9.05 3.08 -19.39
N ALA A 70 8.86 2.38 -18.27
CA ALA A 70 9.49 2.79 -17.00
C ALA A 70 10.62 1.87 -16.51
N THR A 71 10.47 0.54 -16.60
CA THR A 71 11.42 -0.39 -15.95
C THR A 71 12.68 -0.65 -16.77
N LEU A 72 12.58 -0.67 -18.11
CA LEU A 72 13.73 -0.87 -19.00
C LEU A 72 14.74 0.29 -18.94
N ALA A 73 14.26 1.52 -18.72
CA ALA A 73 15.11 2.71 -18.52
C ALA A 73 15.77 2.73 -17.13
N VAL A 74 15.06 2.25 -16.10
CA VAL A 74 15.56 2.20 -14.73
C VAL A 74 16.63 1.12 -14.59
N GLN A 75 16.40 -0.09 -15.09
CA GLN A 75 17.35 -1.20 -14.95
C GLN A 75 18.66 -0.94 -15.71
N LYS A 76 18.58 -0.34 -16.90
CA LYS A 76 19.74 0.09 -17.69
C LYS A 76 20.55 1.20 -17.00
N ALA A 77 19.89 2.11 -16.28
CA ALA A 77 20.54 3.15 -15.49
C ALA A 77 21.23 2.60 -14.23
N PHE A 78 20.64 1.60 -13.56
CA PHE A 78 21.23 0.96 -12.38
C PHE A 78 22.48 0.15 -12.74
N GLU A 79 22.47 -0.60 -13.84
CA GLU A 79 23.64 -1.35 -14.29
C GLU A 79 24.82 -0.45 -14.70
N THR A 80 24.55 0.75 -15.23
CA THR A 80 25.61 1.73 -15.55
C THR A 80 26.21 2.40 -14.32
N VAL A 81 25.40 2.71 -13.30
CA VAL A 81 25.87 3.36 -12.07
C VAL A 81 26.67 2.39 -11.21
N GLU A 82 26.27 1.12 -11.14
CA GLU A 82 26.98 0.11 -10.37
C GLU A 82 28.35 -0.25 -10.99
N LYS A 83 28.42 -0.34 -12.32
CA LYS A 83 29.72 -0.50 -13.02
C LYS A 83 30.66 0.69 -12.83
N GLN A 84 30.13 1.90 -12.65
CA GLN A 84 30.94 3.09 -12.38
C GLN A 84 31.43 3.16 -10.93
N ARG A 85 30.69 2.61 -9.94
CA ARG A 85 31.12 2.54 -8.53
C ARG A 85 32.26 1.55 -8.30
N LEU A 86 32.29 0.43 -9.02
CA LEU A 86 33.28 -0.64 -8.79
C LEU A 86 34.67 -0.38 -9.42
N LEU A 87 34.79 0.59 -10.33
CA LEU A 87 36.03 0.85 -11.08
C LEU A 87 36.95 1.94 -10.51
N HIS A 88 36.56 2.63 -9.42
CA HIS A 88 37.36 3.73 -8.89
C HIS A 88 37.56 3.61 -7.37
N PRO A 89 38.63 2.95 -6.91
CA PRO A 89 39.10 3.10 -5.54
C PRO A 89 39.80 4.46 -5.45
N LEU A 90 39.27 5.44 -4.71
CA LEU A 90 40.04 6.68 -4.48
C LEU A 90 39.82 7.34 -3.12
N ASP A 91 40.92 7.95 -2.71
CA ASP A 91 41.30 8.63 -1.48
C ASP A 91 40.38 9.77 -1.01
N GLY A 92 40.59 10.12 0.27
CA GLY A 92 39.68 10.86 1.16
C GLY A 92 39.27 12.28 0.78
N ASP A 93 39.80 12.89 -0.29
CA ASP A 93 39.46 14.27 -0.70
C ASP A 93 38.23 14.33 -1.64
N MET A 94 37.93 13.24 -2.37
CA MET A 94 36.79 13.18 -3.31
C MET A 94 35.46 12.72 -2.66
N LYS A 95 35.48 12.42 -1.36
CA LYS A 95 34.33 11.88 -0.61
C LYS A 95 33.19 12.89 -0.48
N ASP A 96 33.52 14.16 -0.31
CA ASP A 96 32.54 15.22 -0.09
C ASP A 96 31.79 15.60 -1.38
N GLU A 97 32.47 15.59 -2.52
CA GLU A 97 31.83 15.84 -3.82
C GLU A 97 30.88 14.69 -4.22
N LEU A 98 31.26 13.45 -3.89
CA LEU A 98 30.40 12.28 -4.06
C LEU A 98 29.20 12.31 -3.11
N SER A 99 29.40 12.69 -1.84
CA SER A 99 28.33 12.86 -0.84
C SER A 99 27.29 13.89 -1.28
N LEU A 100 27.73 15.01 -1.86
CA LEU A 100 26.85 16.04 -2.41
C LEU A 100 26.06 15.52 -3.62
N LYS A 101 26.71 14.79 -4.55
CA LYS A 101 26.04 14.19 -5.71
C LYS A 101 25.01 13.13 -5.28
N GLU A 102 25.35 12.30 -4.31
CA GLU A 102 24.43 11.29 -3.73
C GLU A 102 23.24 11.94 -3.02
N SER A 103 23.48 12.98 -2.21
CA SER A 103 22.43 13.74 -1.53
C SER A 103 21.45 14.37 -2.51
N LEU A 104 21.97 14.97 -3.59
CA LEU A 104 21.16 15.62 -4.61
C LEU A 104 20.36 14.59 -5.45
N ALA A 105 20.93 13.42 -5.72
CA ALA A 105 20.20 12.31 -6.32
C ALA A 105 19.09 11.78 -5.40
N ALA A 106 19.34 11.68 -4.09
CA ALA A 106 18.35 11.27 -3.11
C ALA A 106 17.17 12.27 -3.03
N VAL A 107 17.43 13.58 -3.06
CA VAL A 107 16.39 14.61 -3.10
C VAL A 107 15.52 14.48 -4.35
N ARG A 108 16.13 14.30 -5.53
CA ARG A 108 15.38 14.10 -6.78
C ARG A 108 14.50 12.85 -6.72
N LYS A 109 15.04 11.74 -6.20
CA LYS A 109 14.29 10.49 -6.01
C LYS A 109 13.11 10.67 -5.05
N SER A 110 13.34 11.37 -3.93
CA SER A 110 12.30 11.69 -2.94
C SER A 110 11.19 12.56 -3.54
N ALA A 111 11.55 13.62 -4.27
CA ALA A 111 10.58 14.48 -4.96
C ALA A 111 9.75 13.71 -5.99
N GLN A 112 10.38 12.83 -6.76
CA GLN A 112 9.68 11.99 -7.73
C GLN A 112 8.75 10.97 -7.04
N ALA A 113 9.17 10.38 -5.93
CA ALA A 113 8.35 9.49 -5.12
C ALA A 113 7.13 10.22 -4.54
N ALA A 114 7.34 11.42 -3.98
CA ALA A 114 6.27 12.26 -3.46
C ALA A 114 5.24 12.63 -4.55
N ALA A 115 5.70 12.99 -5.76
CA ALA A 115 4.82 13.28 -6.88
C ALA A 115 3.95 12.06 -7.28
N ARG A 116 4.52 10.86 -7.30
CA ARG A 116 3.79 9.61 -7.57
C ARG A 116 2.76 9.30 -6.49
N ILE A 117 3.13 9.42 -5.23
CA ILE A 117 2.22 9.24 -4.09
C ILE A 117 1.04 10.21 -4.21
N GLN A 118 1.32 11.50 -4.44
CA GLN A 118 0.27 12.50 -4.61
C GLN A 118 -0.65 12.21 -5.80
N ALA A 119 -0.10 11.77 -6.94
CA ALA A 119 -0.89 11.38 -8.10
C ALA A 119 -1.83 10.20 -7.79
N ALA A 120 -1.32 9.16 -7.12
CA ALA A 120 -2.13 8.02 -6.69
C ALA A 120 -3.26 8.43 -5.74
N PHE A 121 -2.97 9.31 -4.77
CA PHE A 121 -3.99 9.85 -3.86
C PHE A 121 -5.04 10.68 -4.59
N ARG A 122 -4.67 11.46 -5.61
CA ARG A 122 -5.63 12.23 -6.43
C ARG A 122 -6.60 11.28 -7.13
N VAL A 123 -6.10 10.23 -7.79
CA VAL A 123 -6.94 9.23 -8.46
C VAL A 123 -7.84 8.49 -7.47
N HIS A 124 -7.29 8.06 -6.32
CA HIS A 124 -8.06 7.38 -5.29
C HIS A 124 -9.17 8.27 -4.71
N SER A 125 -8.85 9.53 -4.36
CA SER A 125 -9.82 10.50 -3.86
C SER A 125 -10.93 10.77 -4.86
N PHE A 126 -10.59 10.87 -6.14
CA PHE A 126 -11.58 11.07 -7.21
C PHE A 126 -12.56 9.89 -7.31
N ARG A 127 -12.06 8.65 -7.30
CA ARG A 127 -12.90 7.44 -7.29
C ARG A 127 -13.81 7.38 -6.07
N GLN A 128 -13.29 7.71 -4.88
CA GLN A 128 -14.08 7.74 -3.64
C GLN A 128 -15.26 8.72 -3.70
N ARG A 129 -15.07 9.91 -4.29
CA ARG A 129 -16.16 10.88 -4.47
C ARG A 129 -17.24 10.36 -5.41
N HIS A 130 -16.84 9.77 -6.54
CA HIS A 130 -17.79 9.16 -7.48
C HIS A 130 -18.61 8.04 -6.85
N LEU A 131 -18.01 7.18 -6.02
CA LEU A 131 -18.73 6.15 -5.28
C LEU A 131 -19.74 6.76 -4.29
N ALA A 132 -19.35 7.81 -3.58
CA ALA A 132 -20.24 8.52 -2.66
C ALA A 132 -21.45 9.16 -3.38
N GLU A 133 -21.23 9.78 -4.53
CA GLU A 133 -22.30 10.41 -5.33
C GLU A 133 -23.24 9.37 -5.97
N SER A 134 -22.71 8.28 -6.52
CA SER A 134 -23.52 7.18 -7.09
C SER A 134 -24.42 6.49 -6.05
N SER A 135 -23.99 6.44 -4.77
CA SER A 135 -24.80 5.89 -3.68
C SER A 135 -25.99 6.77 -3.26
N SER A 136 -26.06 8.02 -3.73
CA SER A 136 -27.18 8.92 -3.45
C SER A 136 -28.29 8.90 -4.51
N GLY A 137 -28.05 8.25 -5.66
CA GLY A 137 -28.91 8.35 -6.84
C GLY A 137 -29.95 7.24 -7.05
N SER A 138 -29.93 6.16 -6.28
CA SER A 138 -30.88 5.05 -6.45
C SER A 138 -31.01 4.24 -5.14
N LEU A 139 -31.90 4.66 -4.25
CA LEU A 139 -32.19 3.99 -2.98
C LEU A 139 -33.58 3.35 -3.03
N ASP A 140 -33.79 2.41 -3.94
CA ASP A 140 -35.03 1.62 -4.03
C ASP A 140 -34.97 0.32 -3.22
N ASN A 141 -33.83 -0.02 -2.62
CA ASN A 141 -33.64 -1.30 -1.93
C ASN A 141 -33.36 -1.10 -0.42
N PRO A 142 -34.19 -1.64 0.49
CA PRO A 142 -34.06 -1.43 1.94
C PRO A 142 -32.76 -2.00 2.54
N ARG A 143 -32.12 -2.97 1.86
CA ARG A 143 -30.80 -3.51 2.25
C ARG A 143 -29.66 -2.51 2.04
N ASP A 144 -29.76 -1.68 1.01
CA ASP A 144 -28.73 -0.68 0.70
C ASP A 144 -28.80 0.52 1.65
N ILE A 145 -30.01 0.87 2.12
CA ILE A 145 -30.21 1.82 3.21
C ILE A 145 -29.53 1.34 4.50
N HIS A 146 -29.73 0.06 4.87
CA HIS A 146 -29.14 -0.51 6.07
C HIS A 146 -27.60 -0.57 6.00
N ASN A 147 -27.05 -0.91 4.83
CA ASN A 147 -25.61 -0.93 4.61
C ASN A 147 -25.00 0.49 4.61
N LEU A 148 -25.68 1.48 4.04
CA LEU A 148 -25.27 2.89 4.10
C LEU A 148 -25.29 3.44 5.54
N VAL A 149 -26.33 3.12 6.31
CA VAL A 149 -26.42 3.50 7.72
C VAL A 149 -25.29 2.85 8.52
N ASN A 150 -25.02 1.56 8.32
CA ASN A 150 -23.93 0.86 9.00
C ASN A 150 -22.54 1.39 8.60
N ALA A 151 -22.32 1.70 7.32
CA ALA A 151 -21.08 2.33 6.85
C ALA A 151 -20.90 3.75 7.39
N LYS A 152 -21.98 4.55 7.46
CA LYS A 152 -21.95 5.88 8.10
C LYS A 152 -21.73 5.78 9.61
N MET A 153 -22.28 4.77 10.28
CA MET A 153 -22.05 4.53 11.70
C MET A 153 -20.62 4.05 11.98
N SER A 154 -20.03 3.21 11.13
CA SER A 154 -18.63 2.78 11.29
C SER A 154 -17.65 3.93 11.06
N LEU A 155 -17.89 4.78 10.07
CA LEU A 155 -17.10 5.99 9.82
C LEU A 155 -17.26 7.01 10.96
N ARG A 156 -18.48 7.18 11.48
CA ARG A 156 -18.73 8.03 12.66
C ARG A 156 -18.13 7.48 13.94
N LYS A 157 -17.96 6.16 14.09
CA LYS A 157 -17.38 5.57 15.31
C LYS A 157 -15.89 5.90 15.45
N GLY A 158 -15.19 6.19 14.35
CA GLY A 158 -13.84 6.77 14.37
C GLY A 158 -13.82 8.30 14.48
N GLN A 159 -14.83 8.99 13.94
CA GLN A 159 -14.85 10.47 13.89
C GLN A 159 -15.50 11.14 15.13
N SER A 160 -16.42 10.50 15.84
CA SER A 160 -17.10 11.14 16.98
C SER A 160 -16.13 11.45 18.12
N SER A 161 -15.23 10.51 18.45
CA SER A 161 -14.10 10.75 19.37
C SER A 161 -13.31 11.98 18.94
N SER A 162 -12.91 12.03 17.65
CA SER A 162 -12.09 13.13 17.11
C SER A 162 -12.77 14.49 17.21
N THR A 163 -14.10 14.59 17.08
CA THR A 163 -14.81 15.87 17.18
C THR A 163 -14.88 16.41 18.60
N PHE A 164 -15.07 15.54 19.60
CA PHE A 164 -15.03 15.94 21.01
C PHE A 164 -13.61 16.34 21.42
N ASP A 165 -12.60 15.61 20.94
CA ASP A 165 -11.19 15.92 21.17
C ASP A 165 -10.81 17.28 20.58
N VAL A 166 -11.28 17.60 19.36
CA VAL A 166 -11.04 18.90 18.72
C VAL A 166 -11.71 20.05 19.50
N ALA A 167 -12.94 19.87 19.98
CA ALA A 167 -13.62 20.87 20.78
C ALA A 167 -12.91 21.10 22.13
N ALA A 168 -12.50 20.02 22.81
CA ALA A 168 -11.76 20.08 24.05
C ALA A 168 -10.42 20.82 23.90
N VAL A 169 -9.67 20.53 22.83
CA VAL A 169 -8.41 21.23 22.52
C VAL A 169 -8.64 22.73 22.33
N LYS A 170 -9.68 23.14 21.60
CA LYS A 170 -10.01 24.56 21.40
C LYS A 170 -10.33 25.26 22.72
N ILE A 171 -11.10 24.62 23.60
CA ILE A 171 -11.43 25.15 24.93
C ILE A 171 -10.17 25.30 25.78
N GLN A 172 -9.32 24.28 25.82
CA GLN A 172 -8.06 24.30 26.57
C GLN A 172 -7.11 25.41 26.07
N GLN A 173 -6.98 25.59 24.76
CA GLN A 173 -6.17 26.66 24.17
C GLN A 173 -6.66 28.04 24.58
N LYS A 174 -7.99 28.28 24.53
CA LYS A 174 -8.58 29.56 24.97
C LYS A 174 -8.31 29.82 26.45
N TYR A 175 -8.47 28.80 27.31
CA TYR A 175 -8.19 28.93 28.74
C TYR A 175 -6.71 29.21 29.04
N ARG A 176 -5.80 28.46 28.42
CA ARG A 176 -4.34 28.66 28.57
C ARG A 176 -3.92 30.08 28.18
N GLY A 177 -4.40 30.56 27.03
CA GLY A 177 -4.09 31.91 26.55
C GLY A 177 -4.71 33.02 27.41
N TRP A 178 -5.92 32.81 27.95
CA TRP A 178 -6.54 33.74 28.89
C TRP A 178 -5.78 33.79 30.22
N LYS A 179 -5.41 32.64 30.78
CA LYS A 179 -4.66 32.55 32.03
C LYS A 179 -3.30 33.23 31.94
N ALA A 180 -2.54 32.94 30.87
CA ALA A 180 -1.24 33.57 30.64
C ALA A 180 -1.33 35.10 30.56
N ARG A 181 -2.33 35.65 29.86
CA ARG A 181 -2.58 37.10 29.80
C ARG A 181 -2.94 37.68 31.17
N LYS A 182 -3.80 36.99 31.93
CA LYS A 182 -4.18 37.41 33.29
C LYS A 182 -2.97 37.46 34.23
N ASP A 183 -2.11 36.45 34.16
CA ASP A 183 -0.90 36.39 34.99
C ASP A 183 0.13 37.45 34.57
N PHE A 184 0.29 37.69 33.27
CA PHE A 184 1.14 38.77 32.74
C PHE A 184 0.70 40.15 33.22
N VAL A 185 -0.60 40.45 33.17
CA VAL A 185 -1.13 41.75 33.65
C VAL A 185 -0.82 41.95 35.13
N LYS A 186 -1.04 40.94 35.98
CA LYS A 186 -0.70 41.00 37.41
C LYS A 186 0.80 41.22 37.66
N ILE A 187 1.67 40.58 36.88
CA ILE A 187 3.11 40.77 36.99
C ILE A 187 3.47 42.21 36.59
N ARG A 188 2.95 42.69 35.46
CA ARG A 188 3.19 44.05 34.98
C ARG A 188 2.75 45.11 35.99
N GLU A 189 1.57 44.97 36.58
CA GLU A 189 1.08 45.90 37.60
C GLU A 189 1.99 45.95 38.84
N ARG A 190 2.54 44.81 39.27
CA ARG A 190 3.50 44.76 40.38
C ARG A 190 4.81 45.45 40.02
N ILE A 191 5.33 45.26 38.80
CA ILE A 191 6.55 45.91 38.33
C ILE A 191 6.36 47.44 38.30
N VAL A 192 5.24 47.92 37.75
CA VAL A 192 4.93 49.36 37.68
C VAL A 192 4.80 49.99 39.07
N LYS A 193 4.34 49.25 40.08
CA LYS A 193 4.29 49.77 41.47
C LYS A 193 5.66 49.85 42.16
N ILE A 194 6.66 49.12 41.65
CA ILE A 194 8.03 49.10 42.20
C ILE A 194 8.89 50.19 41.57
N GLN A 195 8.63 50.52 40.29
CA GLN A 195 9.24 51.65 39.58
C GLN A 195 8.71 52.98 40.11
#